data_AF-A0A9D9LWD4-F1
#
_entry.id   AF-A0A9D9LWD4-F1
#
_cell.length_a   1.000
_cell.length_b   1.000
_cell.length_c   1.000
_cell.angle_alpha   90.00
_cell.angle_beta   90.00
_cell.angle_gamma   90.00
#
_symmetry.space_group_name_H-M   'P 1'
#
loop_
_entity.id
_entity.type
_entity.pdbx_description
1 polymer ?
#
loop_
_entity_poly.entity_id
_entity_poly.type
_entity_poly.pdbx_seq_one_letter_code
_entity_poly.pdbx_strand_id
1 'polypeptide(L)'
;MGVGPWRTSAKEQISMIANGENTGRNFVNDFTFEYAKQRIAGKKKNETIDEYRLFNNLLSSQPMAFNLFCPLIQMLKEGKDELATRIVQSTFPDSNIGQVTEIELEYLHTDVENYLNDRTAMDVIIRYVDTEARSCFVAIETKYTDVLGTNSATHTDKQKALIKELGFFKPESEAALL
;
A
#
# COMPACT_ATOMS: atom_id res chain seq x y z
N MET A 1 -4.36 -18.54 -18.19
CA MET A 1 -3.41 -17.41 -18.15
C MET A 1 -4.18 -16.15 -18.49
N GLY A 2 -3.85 -15.02 -17.87
CA GLY A 2 -4.50 -13.74 -18.13
C GLY A 2 -3.69 -12.85 -19.07
N VAL A 3 -4.27 -11.71 -19.41
CA VAL A 3 -3.67 -10.68 -20.27
C VAL A 3 -3.35 -9.45 -19.41
N GLY A 4 -2.27 -8.71 -19.67
CA GLY A 4 -1.94 -7.57 -18.81
C GLY A 4 -0.67 -6.79 -19.14
N PRO A 5 -0.25 -5.87 -18.25
CA PRO A 5 -0.82 -5.66 -16.91
C PRO A 5 -2.07 -4.78 -16.89
N TRP A 6 -2.38 -4.07 -17.99
CA TRP A 6 -3.54 -3.18 -18.09
C TRP A 6 -4.73 -3.88 -18.74
N ARG A 7 -5.95 -3.43 -18.45
CA ARG A 7 -7.19 -3.97 -19.06
C ARG A 7 -7.19 -3.89 -20.59
N THR A 8 -6.51 -2.91 -21.15
CA THR A 8 -6.37 -2.69 -22.60
C THR A 8 -5.25 -3.49 -23.25
N SER A 9 -4.49 -4.25 -22.46
CA SER A 9 -3.40 -5.08 -22.98
C SER A 9 -3.97 -6.22 -23.81
N ALA A 10 -3.16 -6.74 -24.74
CA ALA A 10 -3.48 -7.94 -25.53
C ALA A 10 -2.49 -9.09 -25.30
N LYS A 11 -1.42 -8.86 -24.53
CA LYS A 11 -0.35 -9.82 -24.29
C LYS A 11 -0.61 -10.68 -23.06
N GLU A 12 -0.52 -11.99 -23.22
CA GLU A 12 -0.54 -12.93 -22.10
C GLU A 12 0.70 -12.76 -21.21
N GLN A 13 0.48 -12.84 -19.90
CA GLN A 13 1.55 -12.76 -18.91
C GLN A 13 1.32 -13.78 -17.80
N ILE A 14 2.40 -14.40 -17.30
CA ILE A 14 2.33 -15.46 -16.28
C ILE A 14 1.78 -14.93 -14.95
N SER A 15 2.06 -13.68 -14.63
CA SER A 15 1.53 -13.01 -13.44
C SER A 15 0.02 -12.73 -13.53
N MET A 16 -0.58 -12.86 -14.71
CA MET A 16 -1.98 -12.50 -14.92
C MET A 16 -2.88 -13.73 -14.83
N ILE A 17 -4.01 -13.56 -14.17
CA ILE A 17 -5.13 -14.49 -14.18
C ILE A 17 -6.31 -13.88 -14.94
N ALA A 18 -7.28 -14.71 -15.33
CA ALA A 18 -8.49 -14.26 -15.99
C ALA A 18 -9.67 -14.33 -15.02
N ASN A 19 -10.60 -13.37 -15.13
CA ASN A 19 -11.84 -13.29 -14.36
C ASN A 19 -11.62 -13.27 -12.84
N GLY A 20 -10.53 -12.66 -12.38
CA GLY A 20 -10.21 -12.56 -10.95
C GLY A 20 -11.26 -11.78 -10.15
N GLU A 21 -11.92 -10.81 -10.78
CA GLU A 21 -13.01 -10.02 -10.19
C GLU A 21 -14.26 -10.86 -9.88
N ASN A 22 -14.40 -12.01 -10.55
CA ASN A 22 -15.50 -12.96 -10.32
C ASN A 22 -15.08 -14.15 -9.47
N THR A 23 -13.83 -14.59 -9.62
CA THR A 23 -13.34 -15.85 -9.02
C THR A 23 -12.63 -15.66 -7.68
N GLY A 24 -12.17 -14.46 -7.34
CA GLY A 24 -11.39 -14.19 -6.13
C GLY A 24 -10.00 -14.83 -6.09
N ARG A 25 -9.55 -15.48 -7.18
CA ARG A 25 -8.31 -16.28 -7.22
C ARG A 25 -7.02 -15.50 -7.00
N ASN A 26 -7.06 -14.16 -7.06
CA ASN A 26 -5.92 -13.31 -6.74
C ASN A 26 -5.75 -13.08 -5.24
N PHE A 27 -6.69 -13.57 -4.41
CA PHE A 27 -6.71 -13.35 -2.98
C PHE A 27 -6.57 -14.63 -2.17
N VAL A 28 -5.93 -14.52 -1.00
CA VAL A 28 -5.60 -15.65 -0.12
C VAL A 28 -6.81 -16.21 0.64
N ASN A 29 -7.88 -15.42 0.79
CA ASN A 29 -9.12 -15.83 1.45
C ASN A 29 -10.31 -14.98 0.98
N ASP A 30 -11.52 -15.44 1.31
CA ASP A 30 -12.77 -14.80 0.91
C ASP A 30 -12.93 -13.41 1.53
N PHE A 31 -12.50 -13.21 2.77
CA PHE A 31 -12.58 -11.90 3.43
C PHE A 31 -11.82 -10.83 2.63
N THR A 32 -10.59 -11.13 2.21
CA THR A 32 -9.75 -10.23 1.42
C THR A 32 -10.41 -9.92 0.07
N PHE A 33 -11.00 -10.91 -0.59
CA PHE A 33 -11.71 -10.70 -1.85
C PHE A 33 -12.94 -9.79 -1.69
N GLU A 34 -13.75 -10.02 -0.65
CA GLU A 34 -14.91 -9.16 -0.34
C GLU A 34 -14.48 -7.75 0.04
N TYR A 35 -13.39 -7.62 0.82
CA TYR A 35 -12.82 -6.32 1.18
C TYR A 35 -12.32 -5.56 -0.05
N ALA A 36 -11.68 -6.24 -1.01
CA ALA A 36 -11.26 -5.64 -2.28
C ALA A 36 -12.44 -5.07 -3.07
N LYS A 37 -13.54 -5.83 -3.19
CA LYS A 37 -14.77 -5.34 -3.84
C LYS A 37 -15.35 -4.11 -3.14
N GLN A 38 -15.41 -4.13 -1.80
CA GLN A 38 -15.86 -2.97 -1.01
C GLN A 38 -14.97 -1.74 -1.24
N ARG A 39 -13.65 -1.92 -1.32
CA ARG A 39 -12.71 -0.82 -1.56
C ARG A 39 -12.86 -0.20 -2.94
N ILE A 40 -13.10 -1.01 -3.96
CA ILE A 40 -13.38 -0.52 -5.31
C ILE A 40 -14.71 0.24 -5.35
N ALA A 41 -15.76 -0.30 -4.73
CA ALA A 41 -17.07 0.36 -4.68
C ALA A 41 -17.02 1.69 -3.89
N GLY A 42 -16.22 1.76 -2.83
CA GLY A 42 -16.00 2.94 -2.00
C GLY A 42 -14.84 3.83 -2.43
N LYS A 43 -14.32 3.67 -3.64
CA LYS A 43 -13.12 4.37 -4.11
C LYS A 43 -13.32 5.89 -4.09
N LYS A 44 -12.41 6.62 -3.43
CA LYS A 44 -12.46 8.09 -3.33
C LYS A 44 -11.94 8.74 -4.61
N LYS A 45 -12.34 10.00 -4.87
CA LYS A 45 -12.04 10.75 -6.12
C LYS A 45 -10.57 10.72 -6.56
N ASN A 46 -9.64 10.78 -5.62
CA ASN A 46 -8.21 10.88 -5.91
C ASN A 46 -7.47 9.54 -5.80
N GLU A 47 -8.11 8.49 -5.29
CA GLU A 47 -7.47 7.18 -5.13
C GLU A 47 -7.12 6.57 -6.49
N THR A 48 -5.97 5.91 -6.54
CA THR A 48 -5.39 5.37 -7.78
C THR A 48 -5.53 3.85 -7.89
N ILE A 49 -6.39 3.24 -7.06
CA ILE A 49 -6.63 1.80 -7.07
C ILE A 49 -7.03 1.31 -8.48
N ASP A 50 -6.22 0.47 -9.11
CA ASP A 50 -6.51 -0.09 -10.43
C ASP A 50 -7.26 -1.42 -10.23
N GLU A 51 -8.56 -1.39 -10.50
CA GLU A 51 -9.46 -2.55 -10.35
C GLU A 51 -8.94 -3.77 -11.12
N TYR A 52 -8.50 -3.57 -12.37
CA TYR A 52 -8.07 -4.68 -13.21
C TYR A 52 -6.82 -5.36 -12.63
N ARG A 53 -5.84 -4.57 -12.23
CA ARG A 53 -4.60 -5.08 -11.63
C ARG A 53 -4.86 -5.71 -10.26
N LEU A 54 -5.66 -5.06 -9.42
CA LEU A 54 -6.03 -5.57 -8.11
C LEU A 54 -6.64 -6.97 -8.20
N PHE A 55 -7.53 -7.20 -9.17
CA PHE A 55 -8.20 -8.49 -9.32
C PHE A 55 -7.43 -9.51 -10.16
N ASN A 56 -6.53 -9.10 -11.06
CA ASN A 56 -6.00 -10.02 -12.07
C ASN A 56 -4.47 -10.14 -12.11
N ASN A 57 -3.71 -9.30 -11.40
CA ASN A 57 -2.25 -9.35 -11.43
C ASN A 57 -1.69 -9.91 -10.11
N LEU A 58 -1.26 -11.18 -10.12
CA LEU A 58 -0.70 -11.88 -8.96
C LEU A 58 0.55 -11.19 -8.38
N LEU A 59 1.27 -10.42 -9.20
CA LEU A 59 2.56 -9.84 -8.85
C LEU A 59 2.57 -8.31 -8.73
N SER A 60 1.41 -7.64 -8.72
CA SER A 60 1.36 -6.20 -8.40
C SER A 60 1.31 -5.93 -6.89
N SER A 61 1.73 -4.74 -6.48
CA SER A 61 1.73 -4.31 -5.07
C SER A 61 0.33 -4.33 -4.46
N GLN A 62 -0.70 -3.87 -5.18
CA GLN A 62 -2.07 -3.76 -4.65
C GLN A 62 -2.61 -5.09 -4.09
N PRO A 63 -2.72 -6.20 -4.87
CA PRO A 63 -3.19 -7.47 -4.31
C PRO A 63 -2.24 -8.04 -3.27
N MET A 64 -0.93 -7.73 -3.32
CA MET A 64 0.00 -8.13 -2.27
C MET A 64 -0.29 -7.42 -0.94
N ALA A 65 -0.47 -6.10 -0.96
CA ALA A 65 -0.88 -5.32 0.21
C ALA A 65 -2.22 -5.84 0.78
N PHE A 66 -3.21 -6.11 -0.07
CA PHE A 66 -4.48 -6.68 0.36
C PHE A 66 -4.29 -8.07 0.99
N ASN A 67 -3.53 -8.97 0.35
CA ASN A 67 -3.32 -10.32 0.87
C ASN A 67 -2.53 -10.37 2.17
N LEU A 68 -1.56 -9.47 2.37
CA LEU A 68 -0.75 -9.41 3.58
C LEU A 68 -1.50 -8.76 4.75
N PHE A 69 -2.30 -7.72 4.49
CA PHE A 69 -2.82 -6.86 5.56
C PHE A 69 -4.34 -6.94 5.77
N CYS A 70 -5.14 -7.42 4.82
CA CYS A 70 -6.56 -7.70 5.07
C CYS A 70 -6.79 -8.70 6.22
N PRO A 71 -5.97 -9.76 6.42
CA PRO A 71 -6.12 -10.61 7.60
C PRO A 71 -5.99 -9.85 8.93
N LEU A 72 -5.12 -8.83 9.01
CA LEU A 72 -4.99 -7.98 10.19
C LEU A 72 -6.19 -7.03 10.34
N ILE A 73 -6.68 -6.46 9.23
CA ILE A 73 -7.92 -5.67 9.21
C ILE A 73 -9.10 -6.51 9.70
N GLN A 74 -9.18 -7.79 9.29
CA GLN A 74 -10.20 -8.72 9.77
C GLN A 74 -10.11 -8.91 11.28
N MET A 75 -8.90 -9.11 11.81
CA MET A 75 -8.69 -9.23 13.26
C MET A 75 -9.20 -8.00 14.01
N LEU A 76 -8.89 -6.79 13.54
CA LEU A 76 -9.40 -5.55 14.14
C LEU A 76 -10.94 -5.48 14.11
N LYS A 77 -11.56 -5.82 12.97
CA LYS A 77 -13.02 -5.84 12.84
C LYS A 77 -13.70 -6.87 13.75
N GLU A 78 -13.01 -7.95 14.08
CA GLU A 78 -13.49 -9.02 14.95
C GLU A 78 -13.16 -8.80 16.44
N GLY A 79 -12.59 -7.64 16.82
CA GLY A 79 -12.19 -7.34 18.19
C GLY A 79 -10.99 -8.16 18.68
N LYS A 80 -10.11 -8.58 17.75
CA LYS A 80 -8.87 -9.31 18.02
C LYS A 80 -7.66 -8.40 17.93
N ASP A 81 -7.80 -7.17 18.45
CA ASP A 81 -6.83 -6.08 18.31
C ASP A 81 -5.48 -6.45 18.95
N GLU A 82 -5.50 -7.19 20.06
CA GLU A 82 -4.30 -7.68 20.74
C GLU A 82 -3.51 -8.68 19.89
N LEU A 83 -4.17 -9.48 19.05
CA LEU A 83 -3.49 -10.41 18.14
C LEU A 83 -2.85 -9.64 16.98
N ALA A 84 -3.60 -8.71 16.37
CA ALA A 84 -3.06 -7.85 15.32
C ALA A 84 -1.87 -7.03 15.83
N THR A 85 -1.99 -6.46 17.04
CA THR A 85 -0.94 -5.70 17.71
C THR A 85 0.32 -6.54 17.92
N ARG A 86 0.19 -7.77 18.43
CA ARG A 86 1.35 -8.66 18.63
C ARG A 86 2.07 -9.01 17.33
N ILE A 87 1.32 -9.23 16.25
CA ILE A 87 1.93 -9.49 14.93
C ILE A 87 2.74 -8.27 14.48
N VAL A 88 2.16 -7.07 14.58
CA VAL A 88 2.85 -5.83 14.19
C VAL A 88 4.08 -5.57 15.08
N GLN A 89 3.98 -5.76 16.40
CA GLN A 89 5.11 -5.67 17.33
C GLN A 89 6.24 -6.64 16.96
N SER A 90 5.91 -7.89 16.63
CA SER A 90 6.91 -8.88 16.23
C SER A 90 7.58 -8.55 14.89
N THR A 91 6.90 -7.77 14.03
CA THR A 91 7.43 -7.33 12.74
C THR A 91 8.36 -6.12 12.91
N PHE A 92 8.11 -5.27 13.92
CA PHE A 92 8.88 -4.06 14.22
C PHE A 92 9.38 -4.07 15.68
N PRO A 93 10.29 -4.98 16.05
CA PRO A 93 10.66 -5.23 17.44
C PRO A 93 11.29 -4.03 18.15
N ASP A 94 11.94 -3.12 17.40
CA ASP A 94 12.59 -1.92 17.93
C ASP A 94 11.64 -0.72 18.03
N SER A 95 10.38 -0.87 17.61
CA SER A 95 9.38 0.19 17.66
C SER A 95 8.51 0.09 18.91
N ASN A 96 8.21 1.23 19.53
CA ASN A 96 7.44 1.30 20.78
C ASN A 96 5.92 1.11 20.57
N ILE A 97 5.50 0.11 19.80
CA ILE A 97 4.10 -0.08 19.40
C ILE A 97 3.28 -0.58 20.59
N GLY A 98 2.31 0.21 21.05
CA GLY A 98 1.42 -0.13 22.18
C GLY A 98 0.17 -0.88 21.74
N GLN A 99 -0.66 -0.26 20.91
CA GLN A 99 -1.90 -0.84 20.38
C GLN A 99 -2.14 -0.39 18.94
N VAL A 100 -2.30 -1.35 18.02
CA VAL A 100 -2.75 -1.06 16.65
C VAL A 100 -4.22 -0.64 16.68
N THR A 101 -4.53 0.49 16.09
CA THR A 101 -5.89 1.07 16.09
C THR A 101 -6.54 1.03 14.73
N GLU A 102 -5.76 1.10 13.65
CA GLU A 102 -6.29 1.13 12.30
C GLU A 102 -5.27 0.60 11.30
N ILE A 103 -5.75 -0.05 10.25
CA ILE A 103 -4.96 -0.39 9.07
C ILE A 103 -5.77 0.02 7.85
N GLU A 104 -5.19 0.88 7.00
CA GLU A 104 -5.79 1.29 5.73
C GLU A 104 -4.89 0.85 4.56
N LEU A 105 -5.51 0.46 3.45
CA LEU A 105 -4.83 0.04 2.22
C LEU A 105 -5.02 1.09 1.14
N GLU A 106 -3.98 1.27 0.32
CA GLU A 106 -3.94 2.27 -0.76
C GLU A 106 -4.27 3.66 -0.21
N TYR A 107 -3.64 4.00 0.91
CA TYR A 107 -3.92 5.23 1.62
C TYR A 107 -3.39 6.42 0.85
N LEU A 108 -4.32 7.30 0.47
CA LEU A 108 -4.02 8.60 -0.10
C LEU A 108 -4.71 9.67 0.74
N HIS A 109 -3.94 10.62 1.23
CA HIS A 109 -4.49 11.74 1.99
C HIS A 109 -5.41 12.59 1.11
N THR A 110 -6.49 13.15 1.67
CA THR A 110 -7.51 13.87 0.88
C THR A 110 -7.01 15.17 0.27
N ASP A 111 -6.04 15.81 0.92
CA ASP A 111 -5.51 17.13 0.58
C ASP A 111 -4.31 17.09 -0.38
N VAL A 112 -4.36 16.21 -1.39
CA VAL A 112 -3.23 15.95 -2.31
C VAL A 112 -2.67 17.21 -2.97
N GLU A 113 -3.51 18.22 -3.22
CA GLU A 113 -3.14 19.46 -3.92
C GLU A 113 -2.23 20.36 -3.07
N ASN A 114 -2.34 20.28 -1.74
CA ASN A 114 -1.49 21.01 -0.80
C ASN A 114 -0.15 20.30 -0.51
N TYR A 115 0.05 19.09 -1.03
CA TYR A 115 1.32 18.36 -0.96
C TYR A 115 2.01 18.31 -2.34
N LEU A 116 2.64 17.18 -2.68
CA LEU A 116 3.32 16.98 -3.97
C LEU A 116 2.34 16.90 -5.16
N ASN A 117 1.06 16.63 -4.90
CA ASN A 117 0.01 16.45 -5.91
C ASN A 117 0.32 15.36 -6.95
N ASP A 118 1.13 14.36 -6.61
CA ASP A 118 1.50 13.23 -7.47
C ASP A 118 0.49 12.07 -7.36
N ARG A 119 -0.42 12.13 -6.38
CA ARG A 119 -1.48 11.14 -6.11
C ARG A 119 -0.92 9.73 -5.85
N THR A 120 0.31 9.66 -5.36
CA THR A 120 0.93 8.41 -4.94
C THR A 120 0.29 7.97 -3.62
N ALA A 121 -0.32 6.78 -3.62
CA ALA A 121 -0.85 6.16 -2.42
C ALA A 121 0.26 5.38 -1.70
N MET A 122 0.21 5.37 -0.37
CA MET A 122 0.94 4.38 0.43
C MET A 122 0.21 3.05 0.28
N ASP A 123 0.91 1.96 -0.08
CA ASP A 123 0.27 0.64 -0.19
C ASP A 123 -0.47 0.29 1.12
N VAL A 124 0.15 0.56 2.27
CA VAL A 124 -0.44 0.34 3.60
C VAL A 124 -0.03 1.43 4.59
N ILE A 125 -0.97 1.83 5.44
CA ILE A 125 -0.69 2.57 6.67
C ILE A 125 -1.24 1.79 7.87
N ILE A 126 -0.41 1.62 8.89
CA ILE A 126 -0.80 1.04 10.19
C ILE A 126 -0.74 2.18 11.20
N ARG A 127 -1.88 2.56 11.77
CA ARG A 127 -1.94 3.51 12.89
C ARG A 127 -1.95 2.76 14.20
N TYR A 128 -1.27 3.33 15.19
CA TYR A 128 -1.18 2.76 16.52
C TYR A 128 -1.02 3.85 17.56
N VAL A 129 -1.37 3.52 18.79
CA VAL A 129 -0.98 4.29 19.98
C VAL A 129 0.26 3.63 20.56
N ASP A 130 1.32 4.40 20.82
CA ASP A 130 2.54 3.87 21.42
C ASP A 130 2.40 3.68 22.94
N THR A 131 3.42 3.11 23.60
CA THR A 131 3.34 2.88 25.06
C THR A 131 3.37 4.16 25.91
N GLU A 132 3.63 5.31 25.29
CA GLU A 132 3.56 6.65 25.88
C GLU A 132 2.25 7.39 25.52
N ALA A 133 1.26 6.67 24.99
CA ALA A 133 -0.05 7.19 24.58
C ALA A 133 -0.01 8.22 23.44
N ARG A 134 1.01 8.22 22.59
CA ARG A 134 1.11 9.07 21.40
C ARG A 134 0.49 8.38 20.18
N SER A 135 -0.17 9.16 19.34
CA SER A 135 -0.66 8.71 18.03
C SER A 135 0.50 8.58 17.05
N CYS A 136 0.71 7.38 16.52
CA CYS A 136 1.79 7.04 15.62
C CYS A 136 1.29 6.27 14.40
N PHE A 137 2.14 6.15 13.38
CA PHE A 137 1.86 5.28 12.24
C PHE A 137 3.15 4.69 11.67
N VAL A 138 3.00 3.55 11.00
CA VAL A 138 3.99 2.99 10.07
C VAL A 138 3.38 3.01 8.68
N ALA A 139 4.12 3.53 7.70
CA ALA A 139 3.76 3.42 6.30
C ALA A 139 4.61 2.33 5.64
N ILE A 140 3.98 1.47 4.85
CA ILE A 140 4.62 0.30 4.24
C ILE A 140 4.36 0.35 2.74
N GLU A 141 5.42 0.20 1.96
CA GLU A 141 5.40 -0.03 0.52
C GLU A 141 5.79 -1.49 0.24
N THR A 142 5.08 -2.14 -0.66
CA THR A 142 5.22 -3.56 -0.95
C THR A 142 5.73 -3.78 -2.38
N LYS A 143 6.78 -4.60 -2.55
CA LYS A 143 7.29 -5.04 -3.86
C LYS A 143 7.64 -6.55 -3.84
N TYR A 144 7.34 -7.27 -4.93
CA TYR A 144 7.68 -8.71 -5.05
C TYR A 144 9.16 -8.92 -5.36
N THR A 145 9.70 -8.14 -6.29
CA THR A 145 11.12 -8.16 -6.66
C THR A 145 11.51 -6.75 -7.04
N ASP A 146 12.63 -6.28 -6.50
CA ASP A 146 13.22 -5.01 -6.90
C ASP A 146 14.12 -5.29 -8.11
N VAL A 147 13.57 -5.12 -9.32
CA VAL A 147 14.46 -4.77 -10.43
C VAL A 147 14.63 -3.28 -10.26
N LEU A 148 15.84 -2.81 -9.93
CA LEU A 148 16.17 -1.39 -9.95
C LEU A 148 15.79 -0.88 -11.34
N GLY A 149 14.57 -0.36 -11.46
CA GLY A 149 14.04 0.08 -12.71
C GLY A 149 14.90 1.24 -13.16
N THR A 150 15.33 1.23 -14.42
CA THR A 150 16.02 2.38 -15.02
C THR A 150 15.07 3.57 -15.25
N ASN A 151 13.82 3.47 -14.77
CA ASN A 151 12.82 4.51 -14.92
C ASN A 151 13.10 5.63 -13.92
N SER A 152 13.63 6.74 -14.42
CA SER A 152 13.78 7.96 -13.63
C SER A 152 12.43 8.62 -13.38
N ALA A 153 12.23 9.15 -12.18
CA ALA A 153 11.09 9.99 -11.89
C ALA A 153 11.10 11.25 -12.79
N THR A 154 9.93 11.61 -13.31
CA THR A 154 9.72 12.84 -14.09
C THR A 154 9.07 13.91 -13.20
N HIS A 155 9.24 15.20 -13.53
CA HIS A 155 8.62 16.33 -12.82
C HIS A 155 9.00 16.42 -11.32
N THR A 156 10.30 16.31 -11.03
CA THR A 156 10.84 16.17 -9.66
C THR A 156 11.08 17.49 -8.92
N ASP A 157 10.78 18.65 -9.50
CA ASP A 157 11.20 19.95 -8.95
C ASP A 157 10.63 20.20 -7.54
N LYS A 158 9.36 19.85 -7.32
CA LYS A 158 8.71 19.96 -6.00
C LYS A 158 9.34 19.01 -4.99
N GLN A 159 9.63 17.77 -5.39
CA GLN A 159 10.28 16.77 -4.54
C GLN A 159 11.67 17.24 -4.13
N LYS A 160 12.47 17.76 -5.07
CA LYS A 160 13.81 18.29 -4.80
C LYS A 160 13.78 19.51 -3.88
N ALA A 161 12.81 20.40 -4.04
CA ALA A 161 12.60 21.52 -3.12
C ALA A 161 12.25 21.03 -1.71
N LEU A 162 11.33 20.07 -1.60
CA LEU A 162 10.90 19.50 -0.33
C LEU A 162 12.04 18.76 0.38
N ILE A 163 12.87 18.00 -0.34
CA ILE A 163 14.04 17.31 0.22
C ILE A 163 14.96 18.31 0.94
N LYS A 164 15.25 19.46 0.30
CA LYS A 164 16.08 20.53 0.89
C LYS A 164 15.42 21.17 2.10
N GLU A 165 14.11 21.40 2.04
CA GLU A 165 13.35 22.06 3.11
C GLU A 165 13.28 21.19 4.37
N LEU A 166 13.05 19.89 4.22
CA LEU A 166 12.85 18.97 5.34
C LEU A 166 14.13 18.74 6.15
N GLY A 167 15.30 18.72 5.51
CA GLY A 167 16.59 18.46 6.18
C GLY A 167 16.67 17.08 6.85
N PHE A 168 15.86 16.12 6.42
CA PHE A 168 15.78 14.76 7.00
C PHE A 168 16.78 13.77 6.38
N PHE A 169 17.35 14.09 5.22
CA PHE A 169 18.28 13.22 4.52
C PHE A 169 19.71 13.44 5.00
N LYS A 170 20.51 12.36 4.99
CA LYS A 170 21.96 12.50 5.16
C LYS A 170 22.55 13.27 3.97
N PRO A 171 23.63 14.05 4.15
CA PRO A 171 24.22 14.84 3.07
C PRO A 171 24.51 14.05 1.79
N GLU A 172 25.01 12.83 1.92
CA GLU A 172 25.30 11.95 0.79
C GLU A 172 24.04 11.47 0.05
N SER A 173 22.94 11.24 0.78
CA SER A 173 21.66 10.83 0.20
C SER A 173 20.96 12.01 -0.48
N GLU A 174 21.00 13.19 0.14
CA GLU A 174 20.48 14.42 -0.45
C GLU A 174 21.20 14.74 -1.76
N ALA A 175 22.53 14.69 -1.78
CA ALA A 175 23.32 14.94 -2.99
C ALA A 175 23.01 13.95 -4.13
N ALA A 176 22.61 12.71 -3.82
CA ALA A 176 22.23 11.72 -4.83
C ALA A 176 20.81 11.92 -5.38
N LEU A 177 19.92 12.60 -4.63
CA LEU A 177 18.53 12.83 -5.00
C LEU A 177 18.28 14.16 -5.72
N LEU A 178 19.21 15.12 -5.58
CA LEU A 178 19.16 16.46 -6.19
C LEU A 178 19.82 16.51 -7.57
#